data_AF-A0A6I4ZFH0-F1
#
_entry.id   AF-A0A6I4ZFH0-F1
#
_cell.length_a   1.000
_cell.length_b   1.000
_cell.length_c   1.000
_cell.angle_alpha   90.00
_cell.angle_beta   90.00
_cell.angle_gamma   90.00
#
_symmetry.space_group_name_H-M   'P 1'
#
loop_
_entity.id
_entity.type
_entity.pdbx_description
1 polymer ?
#
loop_
_entity_poly.entity_id
_entity_poly.type
_entity_poly.pdbx_seq_one_letter_code
_entity_poly.pdbx_strand_id
1 'polypeptide(L)'
;MATNKPWKLKALQMVQRGKSIAAVSERLGVEYWQVHEYICEKQGTDWSSWLGAKVYITHRLKKMAASDDPDERECLRQEVAKAINYLHKLSRKLGKKVDSA
;
A
#
# COMPACT_ATOMS: atom_id res chain seq x y z
N MET A 1 -3.18 21.87 -5.22
CA MET A 1 -4.40 21.46 -5.94
C MET A 1 -4.35 19.96 -6.17
N ALA A 2 -5.21 19.17 -5.51
CA ALA A 2 -5.20 17.72 -5.68
C ALA A 2 -5.66 17.37 -7.11
N THR A 3 -4.74 16.89 -7.94
CA THR A 3 -5.05 16.37 -9.28
C THR A 3 -6.06 15.23 -9.15
N ASN A 4 -7.31 15.54 -9.46
CA ASN A 4 -8.45 14.65 -9.33
C ASN A 4 -8.39 13.66 -10.51
N LYS A 5 -7.57 12.60 -10.39
CA LYS A 5 -7.46 11.57 -11.44
C LYS A 5 -8.83 10.87 -11.57
N PRO A 6 -9.52 10.93 -12.72
CA PRO A 6 -10.90 10.46 -12.85
C PRO A 6 -11.08 8.95 -12.60
N TRP A 7 -10.00 8.17 -12.70
CA TRP A 7 -10.03 6.74 -12.42
C TRP A 7 -10.15 6.41 -10.92
N LYS A 8 -9.72 7.32 -10.02
CA LYS A 8 -9.67 7.08 -8.56
C LYS A 8 -11.06 6.79 -7.98
N LEU A 9 -12.01 7.69 -8.22
CA LEU A 9 -13.38 7.52 -7.73
C LEU A 9 -14.03 6.25 -8.30
N LYS A 10 -13.77 5.96 -9.58
CA LYS A 10 -14.29 4.80 -10.30
C LYS A 10 -13.71 3.49 -9.75
N ALA A 11 -12.41 3.46 -9.44
CA ALA A 11 -11.76 2.33 -8.79
C ALA A 11 -12.40 2.03 -7.42
N LEU A 12 -12.63 3.06 -6.59
CA LEU A 12 -13.25 2.89 -5.27
C LEU A 12 -14.64 2.26 -5.36
N GLN A 13 -15.48 2.77 -6.27
CA GLN A 13 -16.82 2.24 -6.49
C GLN A 13 -16.79 0.79 -6.97
N MET A 14 -15.85 0.42 -7.84
CA MET A 14 -15.76 -0.95 -8.36
C MET A 14 -15.33 -1.94 -7.26
N VAL A 15 -14.37 -1.56 -6.41
CA VAL A 15 -13.97 -2.42 -5.28
C VAL A 15 -15.08 -2.53 -4.24
N GLN A 16 -15.80 -1.43 -3.93
CA GLN A 16 -16.97 -1.47 -3.03
C GLN A 16 -18.09 -2.38 -3.56
N ARG A 17 -18.18 -2.56 -4.88
CA ARG A 17 -19.10 -3.51 -5.54
C ARG A 17 -18.54 -4.94 -5.62
N GLY A 18 -17.43 -5.24 -4.93
CA GLY A 18 -16.85 -6.58 -4.84
C GLY A 18 -15.90 -6.96 -5.98
N LYS A 19 -15.46 -6.03 -6.84
CA LYS A 19 -14.44 -6.33 -7.85
C LYS A 19 -13.05 -6.39 -7.23
N SER A 20 -12.24 -7.35 -7.67
CA SER A 20 -10.83 -7.45 -7.28
C SER A 20 -10.01 -6.29 -7.85
N ILE A 21 -8.94 -5.90 -7.14
CA ILE A 21 -8.05 -4.81 -7.57
C ILE A 21 -7.43 -5.11 -8.96
N ALA A 22 -7.13 -6.37 -9.27
CA ALA A 22 -6.62 -6.80 -10.57
C ALA A 22 -7.62 -6.52 -11.70
N ALA A 23 -8.89 -6.90 -11.52
CA ALA A 23 -9.94 -6.64 -12.50
C ALA A 23 -10.24 -5.14 -12.66
N VAL A 24 -10.04 -4.34 -11.60
CA VAL A 24 -10.17 -2.88 -11.64
C VAL A 24 -9.01 -2.24 -12.42
N SER A 25 -7.78 -2.70 -12.18
CA SER A 25 -6.56 -2.26 -12.88
C SER A 25 -6.65 -2.46 -14.38
N GLU A 26 -6.95 -3.70 -14.80
CA GLU A 26 -7.10 -4.07 -16.21
C GLU A 26 -8.22 -3.24 -16.88
N ARG A 27 -9.37 -3.11 -16.21
CA ARG A 27 -10.52 -2.40 -16.76
C ARG A 27 -10.36 -0.89 -16.85
N LEU A 28 -9.55 -0.28 -15.99
CA LEU A 28 -9.30 1.15 -16.00
C LEU A 28 -8.05 1.52 -16.81
N GLY A 29 -7.28 0.55 -17.29
CA GLY A 29 -5.99 0.80 -17.95
C GLY A 29 -5.01 1.50 -17.01
N VAL A 30 -5.11 1.22 -15.71
CA VAL A 30 -4.30 1.83 -14.66
C VAL A 30 -3.44 0.75 -14.03
N GLU A 31 -2.17 1.07 -13.79
CA GLU A 31 -1.25 0.20 -13.07
C GLU A 31 -1.86 -0.35 -11.79
N TYR A 32 -1.75 -1.67 -11.60
CA TYR A 32 -2.32 -2.39 -10.44
C TYR A 32 -1.98 -1.70 -9.12
N TRP A 33 -0.74 -1.23 -9.01
CA TRP A 33 -0.22 -0.57 -7.81
C TRP A 33 -0.84 0.79 -7.54
N GLN A 34 -1.17 1.57 -8.58
CA GLN A 34 -1.85 2.85 -8.39
C GLN A 34 -3.27 2.62 -7.85
N VAL A 35 -3.97 1.62 -8.39
CA VAL A 35 -5.29 1.22 -7.89
C VAL A 35 -5.18 0.71 -6.46
N HIS A 36 -4.22 -0.18 -6.19
CA HIS A 36 -4.00 -0.76 -4.87
C HIS A 36 -3.70 0.31 -3.81
N GLU A 37 -2.75 1.21 -4.08
CA GLU A 37 -2.34 2.30 -3.18
C GLU A 37 -3.53 3.20 -2.82
N TYR A 38 -4.30 3.61 -3.82
CA TYR A 38 -5.46 4.47 -3.61
C TYR A 38 -6.61 3.77 -2.85
N ILE A 39 -6.88 2.49 -3.14
CA ILE A 39 -7.91 1.73 -2.43
C ILE A 39 -7.52 1.53 -0.97
N CYS A 40 -6.25 1.22 -0.69
CA CYS A 40 -5.72 1.16 0.66
C CYS A 40 -5.83 2.51 1.40
N GLU A 41 -5.52 3.62 0.72
CA GLU A 41 -5.66 4.98 1.28
C GLU A 41 -7.13 5.30 1.65
N LYS A 42 -8.10 4.89 0.82
CA LYS A 42 -9.51 5.29 0.97
C LYS A 42 -10.38 4.36 1.79
N GLN A 43 -10.13 3.06 1.74
CA GLN A 43 -10.91 2.10 2.52
C GLN A 43 -10.32 1.86 3.91
N GLY A 44 -9.14 2.43 4.19
CA GLY A 44 -8.36 2.06 5.38
C GLY A 44 -7.96 0.59 5.37
N THR A 45 -8.12 -0.10 4.22
CA THR A 45 -7.82 -1.53 4.06
C THR A 45 -6.31 -1.70 4.13
N ASP A 46 -5.93 -2.53 5.08
CA ASP A 46 -4.94 -2.11 6.07
C ASP A 46 -3.54 -2.60 5.69
N TRP A 47 -2.61 -1.67 5.57
CA TRP A 47 -1.17 -1.97 5.51
C TRP A 47 -0.68 -2.70 6.76
N SER A 48 -1.50 -2.73 7.80
CA SER A 48 -1.40 -3.56 9.00
C SER A 48 -1.45 -5.06 8.78
N SER A 49 -2.06 -5.52 7.67
CA SER A 49 -1.96 -6.94 7.34
C SER A 49 -0.52 -7.27 6.95
N TRP A 50 0.03 -8.33 7.56
CA TRP A 50 1.42 -8.74 7.33
C TRP A 50 1.72 -8.97 5.84
N LEU A 51 0.73 -9.50 5.11
CA LEU A 51 0.81 -9.74 3.68
C LEU A 51 0.85 -8.42 2.87
N GLY A 52 -0.02 -7.46 3.19
CA GLY A 52 -0.04 -6.15 2.53
C GLY A 52 1.26 -5.37 2.75
N ALA A 53 1.78 -5.39 3.98
CA ALA A 53 3.05 -4.75 4.31
C ALA A 53 4.25 -5.42 3.60
N LYS A 54 4.29 -6.76 3.57
CA LYS A 54 5.34 -7.51 2.87
C LYS A 54 5.37 -7.15 1.38
N VAL A 55 4.21 -7.11 0.73
CA VAL A 55 4.09 -6.76 -0.69
C VAL A 55 4.57 -5.33 -0.94
N TYR A 56 4.13 -4.38 -0.11
CA TYR A 56 4.56 -2.98 -0.22
C TYR A 56 6.08 -2.82 -0.06
N ILE A 57 6.65 -3.36 1.03
CA ILE A 57 8.08 -3.26 1.32
C ILE A 57 8.89 -3.87 0.17
N THR A 58 8.48 -5.06 -0.31
CA THR A 58 9.15 -5.73 -1.43
C THR A 58 9.15 -4.87 -2.69
N HIS A 59 8.02 -4.23 -2.99
CA HIS A 59 7.92 -3.36 -4.15
C HIS A 59 8.81 -2.11 -4.03
N ARG A 60 8.80 -1.43 -2.87
CA ARG A 60 9.65 -0.25 -2.65
C ARG A 60 11.13 -0.59 -2.70
N LEU A 61 11.53 -1.76 -2.18
CA LEU A 61 12.90 -2.27 -2.32
C LEU A 61 13.28 -2.52 -3.79
N LYS A 62 12.39 -3.11 -4.59
CA LYS A 62 12.63 -3.29 -6.04
C LYS A 62 12.76 -1.96 -6.76
N LYS A 63 11.91 -0.98 -6.45
CA LYS A 63 11.96 0.36 -7.05
C LYS A 63 13.25 1.10 -6.67
N MET A 64 13.68 0.96 -5.41
CA MET A 64 14.94 1.54 -4.93
C MET A 64 16.17 0.91 -5.60
N ALA A 65 16.13 -0.40 -5.90
CA ALA A 65 17.19 -1.08 -6.63
C ALA A 65 17.24 -0.70 -8.12
N ALA A 66 16.13 -0.26 -8.69
CA ALA A 66 16.02 0.16 -10.08
C ALA A 66 16.17 1.67 -10.30
N SER A 67 16.29 2.46 -9.22
CA SER A 67 16.42 3.91 -9.29
C SER A 67 17.89 4.32 -9.11
N ASP A 68 18.37 5.16 -10.03
CA ASP A 68 19.68 5.82 -9.96
C ASP A 68 19.60 7.21 -9.32
N ASP A 69 18.39 7.70 -9.01
CA ASP A 69 18.16 8.99 -8.38
C ASP A 69 18.35 8.89 -6.86
N PRO A 70 19.34 9.58 -6.26
CA PRO A 70 19.60 9.53 -4.84
C PRO A 70 18.45 10.08 -3.98
N ASP A 71 17.72 11.09 -4.44
CA ASP A 71 16.60 11.69 -3.71
C ASP A 71 15.39 10.75 -3.71
N GLU A 72 15.12 10.11 -4.86
CA GLU A 72 14.10 9.08 -4.96
C GLU A 72 14.42 7.88 -4.05
N ARG A 73 15.68 7.43 -4.04
CA ARG A 73 16.13 6.32 -3.19
C ARG A 73 15.96 6.65 -1.70
N GLU A 74 16.28 7.87 -1.28
CA GLU A 74 16.11 8.28 0.12
C GLU A 74 14.63 8.35 0.51
N CYS A 75 13.76 8.87 -0.37
CA CYS A 75 12.31 8.83 -0.16
C CYS A 75 11.80 7.38 0.00
N LEU A 76 12.22 6.48 -0.88
CA LEU A 76 11.84 5.06 -0.84
C LEU A 76 12.37 4.37 0.43
N ARG A 77 13.58 4.72 0.87
CA ARG A 77 14.15 4.21 2.13
C ARG A 77 13.32 4.63 3.34
N GLN A 78 12.91 5.89 3.41
CA GLN A 78 12.07 6.40 4.50
C GLN A 78 10.69 5.75 4.51
N GLU A 79 10.11 5.52 3.34
CA GLU A 79 8.85 4.79 3.18
C GLU A 79 8.94 3.35 3.71
N VAL A 80 9.98 2.61 3.33
CA VAL A 80 10.24 1.25 3.84
C VAL A 80 10.44 1.25 5.35
N ALA A 81 11.23 2.19 5.88
CA ALA A 81 11.50 2.30 7.32
C ALA A 81 10.21 2.56 8.13
N LYS A 82 9.34 3.46 7.64
CA LYS A 82 8.03 3.73 8.26
C LYS A 82 7.14 2.48 8.26
N ALA A 83 7.08 1.75 7.15
CA ALA A 83 6.29 0.53 7.05
C ALA A 83 6.77 -0.56 8.03
N ILE A 84 8.09 -0.77 8.13
CA ILE A 84 8.69 -1.72 9.09
C ILE A 84 8.36 -1.31 10.53
N ASN A 85 8.56 -0.04 10.88
CA ASN A 85 8.26 0.46 12.23
C ASN A 85 6.80 0.28 12.61
N TYR A 86 5.88 0.50 11.66
CA TYR A 86 4.46 0.29 11.87
C TYR A 86 4.13 -1.18 12.15
N LEU A 87 4.65 -2.11 11.35
CA LEU A 87 4.51 -3.55 11.59
C LEU A 87 5.03 -3.96 12.98
N HIS A 88 6.18 -3.42 13.38
CA HIS A 88 6.80 -3.72 14.67
C HIS A 88 6.00 -3.17 15.87
N LYS A 89 5.23 -2.10 15.65
CA LYS A 89 4.29 -1.58 16.66
C LYS A 89 3.04 -2.45 16.76
N LEU A 90 2.54 -2.95 15.63
CA LEU A 90 1.39 -3.85 15.59
C LEU A 90 1.71 -5.21 16.22
N SER A 91 2.86 -5.80 15.90
CA SER A 91 3.29 -7.08 16.49
C SER A 91 3.38 -6.99 18.02
N ARG A 92 3.96 -5.92 18.56
CA ARG A 92 4.02 -5.68 20.02
C ARG A 92 2.65 -5.53 20.66
N LYS A 93 1.71 -4.85 19.99
CA LYS A 93 0.34 -4.71 20.50
C LYS A 93 -0.39 -6.06 20.52
N LEU A 94 -0.18 -6.89 19.50
CA LEU A 94 -0.78 -8.22 19.43
C LEU A 94 -0.18 -9.16 20.48
N GLY A 95 1.14 -9.16 20.66
CA GLY A 95 1.82 -9.95 21.69
C GLY A 95 1.25 -9.66 23.09
N LYS A 96 1.13 -8.37 23.45
CA LYS A 96 0.50 -7.97 24.72
C LYS A 96 -0.92 -8.49 24.90
N LYS A 97 -1.71 -8.58 23.82
CA LYS A 97 -3.08 -9.12 23.88
C LYS A 97 -3.09 -10.63 24.07
N VAL A 98 -2.12 -11.34 23.49
CA VAL A 98 -1.94 -12.78 23.69
C VAL A 98 -1.52 -13.07 25.12
N ASP A 99 -0.56 -12.32 25.66
CA ASP A 99 -0.08 -12.49 27.04
C ASP A 99 -1.16 -12.16 28.11
N SER A 100 -2.21 -11.43 27.71
CA SER A 100 -3.32 -11.02 28.58
C SER A 100 -4.59 -11.87 28.40
N ALA A 101 -4.55 -12.90 27.54
CA ALA A 101 -5.68 -13.79 27.23
C ALA A 101 -5.49 -15.15 27.88
#